data_AF-A0A356DV78-F1
#
_entry.id   AF-A0A356DV78-F1
#
_cell.length_a   1.000
_cell.length_b   1.000
_cell.length_c   1.000
_cell.angle_alpha   90.00
_cell.angle_beta   90.00
_cell.angle_gamma   90.00
#
_symmetry.space_group_name_H-M   'P 1'
#
loop_
_entity.id
_entity.type
_entity.pdbx_description
1 polymer ?
#
loop_
_entity_poly.entity_id
_entity_poly.type
_entity_poly.pdbx_seq_one_letter_code
_entity_poly.pdbx_strand_id
1 'polypeptide(L)'
;MKQRTPVITAAISGIVMLAALFFQPFTAPYLGLVLGWAIILSSVALLVAIASLVVTHIRFIVKGRKGFLFSIILVISFLGTVSLGWYLGLEDPAFLKGIQSILIPLENALMALIALVLMSAAVKIFRVRGWSILTISFGLSALVFLFLNLGFVRFDSNPALSQLVSSLQHLPVVGARGLLIGVALGALLMALRVLFGQEALRE
;
A
#
# COMPACT_ATOMS: atom_id res chain seq x y z
N MET A 1 7.49 5.94 -31.29
CA MET A 1 6.95 4.63 -31.76
C MET A 1 7.54 3.42 -31.02
N LYS A 2 8.86 3.39 -30.71
CA LYS A 2 9.52 2.27 -30.01
C LYS A 2 9.00 1.88 -28.61
N GLN A 3 8.36 2.80 -27.88
CA GLN A 3 7.80 2.50 -26.54
C GLN A 3 6.34 2.08 -26.54
N ARG A 4 5.60 2.18 -27.66
CA ARG A 4 4.17 1.83 -27.68
C ARG A 4 3.94 0.31 -27.70
N THR A 5 4.81 -0.44 -28.37
CA THR A 5 4.73 -1.90 -28.46
C THR A 5 4.90 -2.62 -27.11
N PRO A 6 5.88 -2.28 -26.24
CA PRO A 6 5.96 -2.89 -24.91
C PRO A 6 4.78 -2.51 -24.01
N VAL A 7 4.25 -1.28 -24.10
CA VAL A 7 3.08 -0.87 -23.33
C VAL A 7 1.82 -1.65 -23.74
N ILE A 8 1.59 -1.83 -25.05
CA ILE A 8 0.44 -2.58 -25.55
C ILE A 8 0.52 -4.06 -25.15
N THR A 9 1.71 -4.66 -25.25
CA THR A 9 1.90 -6.06 -24.85
C THR A 9 1.73 -6.25 -23.34
N ALA A 10 2.26 -5.35 -22.52
CA ALA A 10 2.01 -5.32 -21.08
C ALA A 10 0.51 -5.19 -20.80
N ALA A 11 -0.19 -4.26 -21.46
CA ALA A 11 -1.62 -4.04 -21.28
C ALA A 11 -2.47 -5.27 -21.61
N ILE A 12 -2.22 -5.90 -22.76
CA ILE A 12 -2.91 -7.12 -23.15
C ILE A 12 -2.64 -8.23 -22.14
N SER A 13 -1.37 -8.44 -21.75
CA SER A 13 -1.01 -9.50 -20.79
C SER A 13 -1.68 -9.30 -19.43
N GLY A 14 -1.74 -8.07 -18.92
CA GLY A 14 -2.41 -7.74 -17.66
C GLY A 14 -3.92 -7.97 -17.73
N ILE A 15 -4.57 -7.56 -18.82
CA ILE A 15 -6.01 -7.78 -19.03
C ILE A 15 -6.32 -9.28 -19.14
N VAL A 16 -5.50 -10.06 -19.86
CA VAL A 16 -5.65 -11.51 -19.97
C VAL A 16 -5.51 -12.17 -18.59
N MET A 17 -4.54 -11.75 -17.77
CA MET A 17 -4.38 -12.26 -16.41
C MET A 17 -5.58 -11.94 -15.52
N LEU A 18 -6.10 -10.72 -15.58
CA LEU A 18 -7.31 -10.32 -14.84
C LEU A 18 -8.52 -11.14 -15.28
N ALA A 19 -8.70 -11.36 -16.58
CA ALA A 19 -9.77 -12.21 -17.10
C ALA A 19 -9.60 -13.67 -16.63
N ALA A 20 -8.37 -14.20 -16.64
CA ALA A 20 -8.08 -15.56 -16.18
C ALA A 20 -8.40 -15.76 -14.69
N LEU A 21 -8.24 -14.72 -13.87
CA LEU A 21 -8.63 -14.74 -12.46
C LEU A 21 -10.15 -14.68 -12.26
N PHE A 22 -10.90 -14.02 -13.16
CA PHE A 22 -12.35 -13.92 -13.04
C PHE A 22 -13.07 -15.19 -13.52
N PHE A 23 -12.56 -15.83 -14.59
CA PHE A 23 -13.16 -17.02 -15.21
C PHE A 23 -12.50 -18.34 -14.73
N GLN A 24 -12.20 -18.44 -13.44
CA GLN A 24 -11.55 -19.61 -12.82
C GLN A 24 -12.10 -20.98 -13.22
N PRO A 25 -13.43 -21.19 -13.37
CA PRO A 25 -13.96 -22.50 -13.75
C PRO A 25 -13.41 -23.04 -15.08
N PHE A 26 -13.01 -22.15 -16.01
CA PHE A 26 -12.45 -22.52 -17.31
C PHE A 26 -10.92 -22.42 -17.37
N THR A 27 -10.33 -21.57 -16.52
CA THR A 27 -8.90 -21.23 -16.57
C THR A 27 -8.06 -21.91 -15.49
N ALA A 28 -8.67 -22.53 -14.48
CA ALA A 28 -7.98 -23.19 -13.37
C ALA A 28 -6.86 -24.17 -13.80
N PRO A 29 -7.03 -25.01 -14.85
CA PRO A 29 -5.97 -25.93 -15.28
C PRO A 29 -4.71 -25.23 -15.81
N TYR A 30 -4.86 -24.01 -16.36
CA TYR A 30 -3.77 -23.25 -16.98
C TYR A 30 -3.20 -22.18 -16.06
N LEU A 31 -3.93 -21.78 -15.01
CA LEU A 31 -3.56 -20.69 -14.14
C LEU A 31 -2.21 -20.93 -13.46
N GLY A 32 -1.93 -22.15 -13.01
CA GLY A 32 -0.64 -22.50 -12.39
C GLY A 32 0.54 -22.30 -13.34
N LEU A 33 0.38 -22.67 -14.62
CA LEU A 33 1.42 -22.47 -15.63
C LEU A 33 1.64 -20.97 -15.90
N VAL A 34 0.56 -20.21 -16.07
CA VAL A 34 0.64 -18.76 -16.34
C VAL A 34 1.24 -18.01 -15.15
N LEU A 35 0.85 -18.36 -13.92
CA LEU A 35 1.43 -17.79 -12.71
C LEU A 35 2.91 -18.15 -12.55
N GLY A 36 3.32 -19.38 -12.89
CA GLY A 36 4.73 -19.77 -12.89
C GLY A 36 5.57 -18.88 -13.81
N TRP A 37 5.11 -18.67 -15.05
CA TRP A 37 5.76 -17.74 -15.98
C TRP A 37 5.76 -16.30 -15.47
N ALA A 38 4.65 -15.84 -14.89
CA ALA A 38 4.55 -14.50 -14.32
C ALA A 38 5.56 -14.31 -13.16
N ILE A 39 5.73 -15.30 -12.29
CA ILE A 39 6.71 -15.27 -11.18
C ILE A 39 8.14 -15.19 -11.73
N ILE A 40 8.49 -16.01 -12.73
CA ILE A 40 9.83 -16.01 -13.33
C ILE A 40 10.11 -14.66 -13.99
N LEU A 41 9.20 -14.18 -14.84
CA LEU A 41 9.37 -12.92 -15.57
C LEU A 41 9.42 -11.72 -14.63
N SER A 42 8.55 -11.67 -13.61
CA SER A 42 8.56 -10.59 -12.61
C SER A 42 9.82 -10.59 -11.75
N SER A 43 10.34 -11.77 -11.39
CA SER A 43 11.59 -11.90 -10.65
C SER A 43 12.78 -11.35 -11.45
N VAL A 44 12.86 -11.72 -12.74
CA VAL A 44 13.91 -11.19 -13.64
C VAL A 44 13.72 -9.68 -13.85
N ALA A 45 12.49 -9.21 -14.06
CA ALA A 45 12.21 -7.79 -14.20
C ALA A 45 12.60 -6.98 -12.95
N LEU A 46 12.36 -7.54 -11.75
CA LEU A 46 12.75 -6.94 -10.48
C LEU A 46 14.28 -6.82 -10.38
N LEU A 47 15.03 -7.85 -10.77
CA LEU A 47 16.49 -7.78 -10.81
C LEU A 47 16.98 -6.68 -11.75
N VAL A 48 16.39 -6.57 -12.94
CA VAL A 48 16.71 -5.50 -13.90
C VAL A 48 16.36 -4.12 -13.33
N ALA A 49 15.22 -3.99 -12.64
CA ALA A 49 14.81 -2.74 -12.00
C ALA A 49 15.79 -2.32 -10.89
N ILE A 50 16.20 -3.26 -10.03
CA ILE A 50 17.20 -3.01 -8.98
C ILE A 50 18.55 -2.62 -9.61
N ALA A 51 19.01 -3.37 -10.62
CA ALA A 51 20.26 -3.06 -11.31
C ALA A 51 20.22 -1.66 -11.95
N SER A 52 19.11 -1.31 -12.62
CA SER A 52 18.90 0.02 -13.19
C SER A 52 18.95 1.12 -12.14
N LEU A 53 18.29 0.90 -10.98
CA LEU A 53 18.30 1.83 -9.87
C LEU A 53 19.73 2.07 -9.35
N VAL A 54 20.48 1.00 -9.09
CA VAL A 54 21.86 1.08 -8.59
C VAL A 54 22.77 1.76 -9.61
N VAL A 55 22.73 1.36 -10.89
CA VAL A 55 23.53 1.98 -11.95
C VAL A 55 23.23 3.47 -12.10
N THR A 56 21.95 3.85 -12.00
CA THR A 56 21.53 5.25 -12.08
C THR A 56 22.12 6.07 -10.94
N HIS A 57 22.07 5.55 -9.71
CA HIS A 57 22.62 6.22 -8.55
C HIS A 57 24.16 6.27 -8.57
N ILE A 58 24.83 5.21 -9.00
CA ILE A 58 26.29 5.22 -9.21
C ILE A 58 26.69 6.29 -10.23
N ARG A 59 26.00 6.37 -11.38
CA ARG A 59 26.24 7.42 -12.38
C ARG A 59 25.98 8.82 -11.82
N PHE A 60 24.98 8.97 -10.95
CA PHE A 60 24.67 10.24 -10.29
C PHE A 60 25.81 10.70 -9.37
N ILE A 61 26.42 9.76 -8.64
CA ILE A 61 27.59 9.96 -7.78
C ILE A 61 28.81 10.35 -8.61
N VAL A 62 29.14 9.57 -9.64
CA VAL A 62 30.32 9.82 -10.51
C VAL A 62 30.22 11.18 -11.20
N LYS A 63 29.01 11.61 -11.59
CA LYS A 63 28.79 12.91 -12.23
C LYS A 63 28.69 14.09 -11.24
N GLY A 64 28.78 13.85 -9.93
CA GLY A 64 28.77 14.90 -8.90
C GLY A 64 27.51 15.78 -8.90
N ARG A 65 26.34 15.22 -9.22
CA ARG A 65 25.10 16.01 -9.32
C ARG A 65 24.62 16.47 -7.94
N LYS A 66 23.87 17.58 -7.89
CA LYS A 66 23.25 18.08 -6.64
C LYS A 66 22.42 16.96 -5.99
N GLY A 67 22.70 16.65 -4.72
CA GLY A 67 22.04 15.57 -3.98
C GLY A 67 22.76 14.21 -4.01
N PHE A 68 23.97 14.10 -4.57
CA PHE A 68 24.72 12.84 -4.66
C PHE A 68 24.97 12.12 -3.32
N LEU A 69 24.98 12.85 -2.20
CA LEU A 69 25.13 12.26 -0.85
C LEU A 69 24.01 11.26 -0.56
N PHE A 70 22.76 11.56 -0.95
CA PHE A 70 21.64 10.63 -0.78
C PHE A 70 21.82 9.38 -1.65
N SER A 71 22.38 9.53 -2.85
CA SER A 71 22.72 8.41 -3.71
C SER A 71 23.80 7.51 -3.09
N ILE A 72 24.81 8.10 -2.42
CA ILE A 72 25.83 7.33 -1.68
C ILE A 72 25.17 6.51 -0.57
N ILE A 73 24.33 7.15 0.26
CA ILE A 73 23.63 6.48 1.35
C ILE A 73 22.77 5.32 0.83
N LEU A 74 22.08 5.51 -0.30
CA LEU A 74 21.26 4.46 -0.93
C LEU A 74 22.12 3.27 -1.35
N VAL A 75 23.22 3.51 -2.07
CA VAL A 75 24.07 2.43 -2.58
C VAL A 75 24.75 1.67 -1.43
N ILE A 76 25.24 2.37 -0.41
CA ILE A 76 25.86 1.75 0.78
C ILE A 76 24.82 0.93 1.54
N SER A 77 23.63 1.48 1.79
CA SER A 77 22.56 0.77 2.50
C SER A 77 22.10 -0.47 1.73
N PHE A 78 21.99 -0.37 0.40
CA PHE A 78 21.65 -1.50 -0.46
C PHE A 78 22.70 -2.62 -0.37
N LEU A 79 23.99 -2.28 -0.57
CA LEU A 79 25.07 -3.26 -0.48
C LEU A 79 25.20 -3.85 0.92
N GLY A 80 25.03 -3.04 1.96
CA GLY A 80 25.01 -3.49 3.35
C GLY A 80 23.89 -4.49 3.61
N THR A 81 22.67 -4.19 3.17
CA THR A 81 21.51 -5.08 3.34
C THR A 81 21.70 -6.41 2.61
N VAL A 82 22.19 -6.38 1.36
CA VAL A 82 22.47 -7.60 0.58
C VAL A 82 23.56 -8.44 1.25
N SER A 83 24.66 -7.80 1.68
CA SER A 83 25.78 -8.50 2.31
C SER A 83 25.38 -9.12 3.65
N LEU A 84 24.62 -8.40 4.46
CA LEU A 84 24.10 -8.90 5.74
C LEU A 84 23.12 -10.05 5.54
N GLY A 85 22.18 -9.93 4.58
CA GLY A 85 21.24 -11.00 4.26
C GLY A 85 21.92 -12.26 3.73
N TRP A 86 23.01 -12.09 2.96
CA TRP A 86 23.82 -13.20 2.48
C TRP A 86 24.59 -13.90 3.61
N TYR A 87 25.12 -13.14 4.59
CA TYR A 87 25.93 -13.68 5.68
C TYR A 87 25.10 -14.29 6.82
N LEU A 88 24.06 -13.61 7.28
CA LEU A 88 23.21 -14.04 8.40
C LEU A 88 22.15 -15.05 7.96
N GLY A 89 21.71 -14.97 6.69
CA GLY A 89 20.55 -15.69 6.19
C GLY A 89 19.27 -14.87 6.27
N LEU A 90 18.36 -15.11 5.32
CA LEU A 90 17.11 -14.35 5.17
C LEU A 90 16.09 -14.60 6.29
N GLU A 91 16.24 -15.71 7.02
CA GLU A 91 15.34 -16.12 8.10
C GLU A 91 15.91 -15.79 9.49
N ASP A 92 17.10 -15.18 9.56
CA ASP A 92 17.73 -14.83 10.83
C ASP A 92 16.90 -13.76 11.59
N PRO A 93 16.53 -14.01 12.86
CA PRO A 93 15.72 -13.07 13.64
C PRO A 93 16.38 -11.69 13.82
N ALA A 94 17.71 -11.61 13.89
CA ALA A 94 18.41 -10.33 14.05
C ALA A 94 18.39 -9.53 12.75
N PHE A 95 18.59 -10.18 11.60
CA PHE A 95 18.42 -9.57 10.28
C PHE A 95 17.00 -9.04 10.07
N LEU A 96 15.98 -9.86 10.36
CA LEU A 96 14.57 -9.48 10.24
C LEU A 96 14.23 -8.30 11.17
N LYS A 97 14.72 -8.32 12.42
CA LYS A 97 14.54 -7.22 13.37
C LYS A 97 15.21 -5.93 12.88
N GLY A 98 16.38 -6.04 12.24
CA GLY A 98 17.08 -4.91 11.63
C GLY A 98 16.24 -4.25 10.53
N ILE A 99 15.69 -5.05 9.61
CA ILE A 99 14.79 -4.56 8.55
C ILE A 99 13.55 -3.90 9.16
N GLN A 100 12.89 -4.58 10.10
CA GLN A 100 11.68 -4.09 10.76
C GLN A 100 11.91 -2.77 11.50
N SER A 101 13.10 -2.55 12.07
CA SER A 101 13.45 -1.30 12.75
C SER A 101 13.42 -0.08 11.82
N ILE A 102 13.54 -0.29 10.50
CA ILE A 102 13.41 0.77 9.49
C ILE A 102 11.98 0.80 8.93
N LEU A 103 11.39 -0.37 8.69
CA LEU A 103 10.10 -0.49 8.02
C LEU A 103 8.93 -0.06 8.92
N ILE A 104 8.94 -0.43 10.20
CA ILE A 104 7.85 -0.12 11.16
C ILE A 104 7.70 1.39 11.36
N PRO A 105 8.76 2.20 11.60
CA PRO A 105 8.60 3.65 11.70
C PRO A 105 8.06 4.29 10.42
N LEU A 106 8.48 3.80 9.25
CA LEU A 106 7.99 4.29 7.96
C LEU A 106 6.50 3.98 7.79
N GLU A 107 6.08 2.76 8.12
CA GLU A 107 4.68 2.35 8.11
C GLU A 107 3.85 3.23 9.06
N ASN A 108 4.33 3.44 10.29
CA ASN A 108 3.67 4.30 11.28
C ASN A 108 3.55 5.75 10.81
N ALA A 109 4.59 6.30 10.16
CA ALA A 109 4.55 7.64 9.61
C ALA A 109 3.52 7.77 8.48
N LEU A 110 3.41 6.77 7.60
CA LEU A 110 2.40 6.74 6.55
C LEU A 110 0.98 6.59 7.13
N MET A 111 0.80 5.72 8.14
CA MET A 111 -0.48 5.60 8.84
C MET A 111 -0.87 6.90 9.53
N ALA A 112 0.07 7.59 10.17
CA ALA A 112 -0.15 8.90 10.78
C ALA A 112 -0.54 9.95 9.74
N LEU A 113 0.12 9.97 8.58
CA LEU A 113 -0.23 10.87 7.47
C LEU A 113 -1.64 10.60 6.96
N ILE A 114 -2.02 9.33 6.78
CA ILE A 114 -3.38 8.93 6.38
C ILE A 114 -4.39 9.39 7.43
N ALA A 115 -4.11 9.18 8.72
CA ALA A 115 -4.98 9.62 9.80
C ALA A 115 -5.19 11.15 9.79
N LEU A 116 -4.11 11.93 9.59
CA LEU A 116 -4.19 13.39 9.47
C LEU A 116 -4.97 13.85 8.24
N VAL A 117 -4.79 13.18 7.10
CA VAL A 117 -5.55 13.47 5.87
C VAL A 117 -7.04 13.17 6.06
N LEU A 118 -7.39 12.04 6.68
CA LEU A 118 -8.77 11.67 6.98
C LEU A 118 -9.40 12.63 7.99
N MET A 119 -8.68 13.03 9.03
CA MET A 119 -9.13 14.04 10.00
C MET A 119 -9.37 15.39 9.32
N SER A 120 -8.46 15.83 8.45
CA SER A 120 -8.59 17.07 7.68
C SER A 120 -9.80 17.02 6.74
N ALA A 121 -10.02 15.88 6.08
CA ALA A 121 -11.19 15.65 5.23
C ALA A 121 -12.49 15.66 6.04
N ALA A 122 -12.51 15.04 7.22
CA ALA A 122 -13.64 15.08 8.14
C ALA A 122 -13.97 16.54 8.52
N VAL A 123 -13.00 17.33 9.00
CA VAL A 123 -13.18 18.75 9.33
C VAL A 123 -13.66 19.57 8.13
N LYS A 124 -13.11 19.31 6.94
CA LYS A 124 -13.55 19.97 5.70
C LYS A 124 -15.03 19.74 5.40
N ILE A 125 -15.56 18.54 5.67
CA ILE A 125 -16.99 18.26 5.52
C ILE A 125 -17.83 19.16 6.43
N PHE A 126 -17.43 19.36 7.69
CA PHE A 126 -18.11 20.29 8.62
C PHE A 126 -18.06 21.74 8.13
N ARG A 127 -16.89 22.18 7.63
CA ARG A 127 -16.70 23.57 7.19
C ARG A 127 -17.46 23.90 5.91
N VAL A 128 -17.50 22.99 4.94
CA VAL A 128 -18.15 23.22 3.63
C VAL A 128 -19.66 23.10 3.72
N ARG A 129 -20.18 22.12 4.47
CA ARG A 129 -21.61 21.82 4.52
C ARG A 129 -22.36 22.53 5.65
N GLY A 130 -21.64 23.10 6.63
CA GLY A 130 -22.21 23.75 7.80
C GLY A 130 -22.96 22.78 8.73
N TRP A 131 -23.81 23.35 9.59
CA TRP A 131 -24.61 22.66 10.61
C TRP A 131 -25.84 21.96 10.01
N SER A 132 -25.61 21.02 9.10
CA SER A 132 -26.66 20.12 8.59
C SER A 132 -26.89 18.96 9.55
N ILE A 133 -28.13 18.40 9.57
CA ILE A 133 -28.47 17.16 10.30
C ILE A 133 -27.44 16.05 10.02
N LEU A 134 -26.99 15.93 8.77
CA LEU A 134 -26.02 14.92 8.38
C LEU A 134 -24.63 15.15 8.99
N THR A 135 -24.19 16.41 9.07
CA THR A 135 -22.90 16.75 9.66
C THR A 135 -22.91 16.57 11.18
N ILE A 136 -24.01 16.97 11.84
CA ILE A 136 -24.18 16.81 13.29
C ILE A 136 -24.24 15.33 13.68
N SER A 137 -25.04 14.54 12.97
CA SER A 137 -25.13 13.09 13.19
C SER A 137 -23.80 12.38 12.93
N PHE A 138 -23.05 12.78 11.89
CA PHE A 138 -21.70 12.27 11.64
C PHE A 138 -20.73 12.63 12.76
N GLY A 139 -20.71 13.89 13.21
CA GLY A 139 -19.82 14.32 14.30
C GLY A 139 -20.14 13.64 15.63
N LEU A 140 -21.43 13.55 15.97
CA LEU A 140 -21.88 12.89 17.19
C LEU A 140 -21.55 11.38 17.16
N SER A 141 -21.84 10.71 16.05
CA SER A 141 -21.50 9.28 15.90
C SER A 141 -20.00 9.05 15.94
N ALA A 142 -19.19 9.87 15.27
CA ALA A 142 -17.73 9.78 15.31
C ALA A 142 -17.19 9.92 16.73
N LEU A 143 -17.68 10.90 17.51
CA LEU A 143 -17.29 11.07 18.91
C LEU A 143 -17.71 9.90 19.78
N VAL A 144 -18.97 9.45 19.67
CA VAL A 144 -19.47 8.29 20.42
C VAL A 144 -18.63 7.04 20.14
N PHE A 145 -18.39 6.71 18.86
CA PHE A 145 -17.58 5.56 18.51
C PHE A 145 -16.11 5.69 18.93
N LEU A 146 -15.55 6.91 18.90
CA LEU A 146 -14.21 7.19 19.40
C LEU A 146 -14.09 6.87 20.89
N PHE A 147 -15.01 7.40 21.72
CA PHE A 147 -15.00 7.13 23.16
C PHE A 147 -15.25 5.65 23.49
N LEU A 148 -16.14 4.98 22.74
CA LEU A 148 -16.39 3.55 22.92
C LEU A 148 -15.16 2.68 22.61
N ASN A 149 -14.37 3.03 21.60
CA ASN A 149 -13.17 2.27 21.20
C ASN A 149 -11.94 2.58 22.04
N LEU A 150 -11.86 3.78 22.63
CA LEU A 150 -10.79 4.15 23.57
C LEU A 150 -10.89 3.40 24.91
N GLY A 151 -11.98 2.65 25.14
CA GLY A 151 -12.14 1.83 26.34
C GLY A 151 -12.47 2.62 27.61
N PHE A 152 -12.83 3.91 27.47
CA PHE A 152 -13.24 4.77 28.60
C PHE A 152 -14.55 4.33 29.25
N VAL A 153 -15.39 3.58 28.54
CA VAL A 153 -16.70 3.12 29.00
C VAL A 153 -16.70 1.60 29.08
N ARG A 154 -16.43 1.05 30.28
CA ARG A 154 -16.54 -0.38 30.57
C ARG A 154 -17.70 -0.61 31.53
N PHE A 155 -18.69 -1.39 31.09
CA PHE A 155 -19.82 -1.79 31.92
C PHE A 155 -19.62 -3.25 32.34
N ASP A 156 -18.76 -3.47 33.33
CA ASP A 156 -18.43 -4.82 33.83
C ASP A 156 -19.57 -5.42 34.68
N SER A 157 -20.55 -4.61 35.08
CA SER A 157 -21.61 -4.98 36.02
C SER A 157 -22.91 -5.45 35.38
N ASN A 158 -23.11 -5.30 34.05
CA ASN A 158 -24.32 -5.77 33.37
C ASN A 158 -24.01 -6.49 32.04
N PRO A 159 -24.22 -7.82 31.95
CA PRO A 159 -23.87 -8.62 30.77
C PRO A 159 -24.67 -8.27 29.51
N ALA A 160 -25.88 -7.70 29.64
CA ALA A 160 -26.66 -7.25 28.49
C ALA A 160 -26.11 -5.94 27.89
N LEU A 161 -25.65 -5.03 28.75
CA LEU A 161 -25.04 -3.76 28.32
C LEU A 161 -23.65 -3.98 27.71
N SER A 162 -22.86 -4.92 28.25
CA SER A 162 -21.56 -5.26 27.67
C SER A 162 -21.70 -5.85 26.26
N GLN A 163 -22.71 -6.70 26.02
CA GLN A 163 -22.96 -7.29 24.70
C GLN A 163 -23.48 -6.27 23.67
N LEU A 164 -24.28 -5.29 24.11
CA LEU A 164 -24.71 -4.17 23.26
C LEU A 164 -23.53 -3.26 22.89
N VAL A 165 -22.69 -2.93 23.87
CA VAL A 165 -21.50 -2.09 23.63
C VAL A 165 -20.50 -2.79 22.71
N SER A 166 -20.23 -4.08 22.90
CA SER A 166 -19.35 -4.84 22.01
C SER A 166 -19.91 -4.89 20.58
N SER A 167 -21.22 -5.08 20.43
CA SER A 167 -21.87 -5.06 19.12
C SER A 167 -21.74 -3.70 18.42
N LEU A 168 -21.88 -2.60 19.16
CA LEU A 168 -21.71 -1.24 18.64
C LEU A 168 -20.25 -0.92 18.29
N GLN A 169 -19.27 -1.45 19.05
CA GLN A 169 -17.85 -1.28 18.77
C GLN A 169 -17.42 -1.91 17.43
N HIS A 170 -18.19 -2.86 16.88
CA HIS A 170 -17.92 -3.43 15.56
C HIS A 170 -18.42 -2.57 14.39
N LEU A 171 -19.31 -1.59 14.60
CA LEU A 171 -19.87 -0.78 13.51
C LEU A 171 -18.80 0.06 12.77
N PRO A 172 -17.83 0.71 13.44
CA PRO A 172 -16.73 1.39 12.76
C PRO A 172 -15.89 0.48 11.84
N VAL A 173 -15.82 -0.82 12.14
CA VAL A 173 -15.11 -1.80 11.30
C VAL A 173 -15.77 -1.92 9.92
N VAL A 174 -17.08 -1.72 9.82
CA VAL A 174 -17.80 -1.69 8.53
C VAL A 174 -17.35 -0.48 7.68
N GLY A 175 -17.19 0.69 8.31
CA GLY A 175 -16.63 1.88 7.66
C GLY A 175 -15.18 1.68 7.20
N ALA A 176 -14.35 1.05 8.05
CA ALA A 176 -12.98 0.68 7.70
C ALA A 176 -12.92 -0.27 6.50
N ARG A 177 -13.83 -1.26 6.41
CA ARG A 177 -13.95 -2.14 5.24
C ARG A 177 -14.35 -1.37 3.98
N GLY A 178 -15.27 -0.41 4.09
CA GLY A 178 -15.62 0.48 2.98
C GLY A 178 -14.43 1.31 2.48
N LEU A 179 -13.61 1.82 3.41
CA LEU A 179 -12.38 2.53 3.09
C LEU A 179 -11.37 1.60 2.39
N LEU A 180 -11.19 0.37 2.87
CA LEU A 180 -10.33 -0.63 2.22
C LEU A 180 -10.77 -0.94 0.79
N ILE A 181 -12.08 -1.06 0.54
CA ILE A 181 -12.62 -1.22 -0.82
C ILE A 181 -12.29 0.00 -1.67
N GLY A 182 -12.49 1.21 -1.13
CA GLY A 182 -12.14 2.45 -1.83
C GLY A 182 -10.65 2.55 -2.19
N VAL A 183 -9.77 2.19 -1.25
CA VAL A 183 -8.32 2.14 -1.48
C VAL A 183 -7.96 1.08 -2.52
N ALA A 184 -8.57 -0.10 -2.46
CA ALA A 184 -8.36 -1.16 -3.45
C ALA A 184 -8.78 -0.72 -4.86
N LEU A 185 -9.93 -0.05 -4.99
CA LEU A 185 -10.38 0.52 -6.26
C LEU A 185 -9.43 1.62 -6.76
N GLY A 186 -8.95 2.49 -5.87
CA GLY A 186 -7.96 3.51 -6.20
C GLY A 186 -6.64 2.91 -6.69
N ALA A 187 -6.14 1.88 -6.01
CA ALA A 187 -4.94 1.14 -6.39
C ALA A 187 -5.14 0.44 -7.76
N LEU A 188 -6.32 -0.15 -8.00
CA LEU A 188 -6.66 -0.76 -9.28
C LEU A 188 -6.68 0.28 -10.41
N LEU A 189 -7.28 1.46 -10.18
CA LEU A 189 -7.26 2.55 -11.16
C LEU A 189 -5.83 3.02 -11.46
N MET A 190 -4.98 3.14 -10.43
CA MET A 190 -3.57 3.48 -10.62
C MET A 190 -2.83 2.42 -11.45
N ALA A 191 -3.00 1.14 -11.10
CA ALA A 191 -2.42 0.03 -11.86
C ALA A 191 -2.87 0.04 -13.32
N LEU A 192 -4.14 0.32 -13.61
CA LEU A 192 -4.64 0.45 -14.98
C LEU A 192 -4.01 1.65 -15.72
N ARG A 193 -3.78 2.79 -15.05
CA ARG A 193 -3.12 3.95 -15.68
C ARG A 193 -1.67 3.64 -16.05
N VAL A 194 -0.94 2.96 -15.16
CA VAL A 194 0.40 2.44 -15.43
C VAL A 194 0.36 1.48 -16.62
N LEU A 195 -0.59 0.53 -16.59
CA LEU A 195 -0.76 -0.50 -17.62
C LEU A 195 -0.99 0.10 -19.02
N PHE A 196 -1.78 1.17 -19.10
CA PHE A 196 -2.01 1.91 -20.36
C PHE A 196 -0.90 2.91 -20.71
N GLY A 197 0.20 2.94 -19.95
CA GLY A 197 1.37 3.79 -20.21
C GLY A 197 1.08 5.28 -20.09
N GLN A 198 0.05 5.69 -19.34
CA GLN A 198 -0.28 7.10 -19.16
C GLN A 198 0.82 7.86 -18.39
N GLU A 199 1.63 7.14 -17.62
CA GLU A 199 2.77 7.69 -16.86
C GLU A 199 4.02 7.85 -17.74
N ALA A 200 4.27 6.94 -18.68
CA ALA A 200 5.41 7.00 -19.59
C ALA A 200 5.32 8.13 -20.63
N LEU A 201 4.12 8.71 -20.84
CA LEU A 201 3.89 9.81 -21.78
C LEU A 201 4.10 11.20 -21.15
N ARG A 202 4.41 11.28 -19.85
CA ARG A 202 4.55 12.54 -19.10
C ARG A 202 5.99 12.93 -18.74
N GLU A 203 6.96 12.08 -19.05
CA GLU A 203 8.41 12.39 -19.03
C GLU A 203 8.92 12.64 -20.45
#